data_AF-A0A955IUS9-F1
#
_entry.id   AF-A0A955IUS9-F1
#
_cell.length_a   1.000
_cell.length_b   1.000
_cell.length_c   1.000
_cell.angle_alpha   90.00
_cell.angle_beta   90.00
_cell.angle_gamma   90.00
#
_symmetry.space_group_name_H-M   'P 1'
#
loop_
_entity.id
_entity.type
_entity.pdbx_description
1 polymer ?
#
loop_
_entity_poly.entity_id
_entity_poly.type
_entity_poly.pdbx_seq_one_letter_code
_entity_poly.pdbx_strand_id
1 'polypeptide(L)'
;EPLGTMRGGGPGELTVHQATDIAVSVGPFEFVEPVLVVLPEETGLGDRGDQPIEGILGATLIKRHLITVDYGSGTLTIARPESYEMPEKATVIPIRLAHDFPYFEGEVVPSLMGKPGTPVRGNYLLDLGANHGVLLDHGPAQEAGLLDVDDPDQKTWGIGAGVDGTPRTFMSTPAVSITMGGVAFQDERLQFETAPGFGPPIENLVGNVGGASFRGKVVTLDYANRRIIVSESPKASSDATSPEVGAPTPE
;
A
#
# COMPACT_ATOMS: atom_id res chain seq x y z
N GLU A 1 -28.40 -0.63 2.16
CA GLU A 1 -29.03 -1.31 0.99
C GLU A 1 -28.01 -2.18 0.28
N PRO A 2 -28.38 -3.25 -0.45
CA PRO A 2 -27.43 -3.97 -1.29
C PRO A 2 -26.82 -3.03 -2.34
N LEU A 3 -25.50 -3.04 -2.48
CA LEU A 3 -24.78 -2.25 -3.48
C LEU A 3 -24.37 -3.11 -4.68
N GLY A 4 -23.97 -4.36 -4.43
CA GLY A 4 -23.53 -5.29 -5.46
C GLY A 4 -22.40 -6.17 -4.96
N THR A 5 -21.51 -6.56 -5.88
CA THR A 5 -20.30 -7.29 -5.53
C THR A 5 -19.03 -6.46 -5.76
N MET A 6 -18.02 -6.73 -4.96
CA MET A 6 -16.72 -6.06 -4.98
C MET A 6 -15.59 -7.09 -4.98
N ARG A 7 -14.52 -6.78 -5.69
CA ARG A 7 -13.23 -7.50 -5.62
C ARG A 7 -12.17 -6.55 -5.05
N GLY A 8 -11.10 -7.12 -4.52
CA GLY A 8 -9.93 -6.37 -4.06
C GLY A 8 -8.70 -7.26 -4.15
N GLY A 9 -7.67 -7.02 -3.34
CA GLY A 9 -6.41 -7.77 -3.41
C GLY A 9 -6.52 -9.29 -3.32
N GLY A 10 -7.68 -9.86 -2.95
CA GLY A 10 -7.99 -11.28 -2.77
C GLY A 10 -8.54 -12.01 -4.00
N PRO A 11 -8.57 -13.36 -4.03
CA PRO A 11 -9.25 -14.12 -5.09
C PRO A 11 -10.77 -14.17 -4.92
N GLY A 12 -11.30 -13.71 -3.78
CA GLY A 12 -12.72 -13.71 -3.47
C GLY A 12 -13.47 -12.52 -4.06
N GLU A 13 -14.79 -12.71 -4.19
CA GLU A 13 -15.75 -11.67 -4.50
C GLU A 13 -16.68 -11.50 -3.29
N LEU A 14 -16.85 -10.25 -2.84
CA LEU A 14 -17.65 -9.91 -1.67
C LEU A 14 -18.97 -9.31 -2.10
N THR A 15 -20.07 -9.75 -1.50
CA THR A 15 -21.31 -8.98 -1.54
C THR A 15 -21.20 -7.82 -0.57
N VAL A 16 -21.41 -6.61 -1.07
CA VAL A 16 -21.28 -5.38 -0.27
C VAL A 16 -22.60 -4.63 -0.22
N HIS A 17 -22.77 -3.90 0.87
CA HIS A 17 -23.90 -3.01 1.08
C HIS A 17 -23.43 -1.55 0.97
N GLN A 18 -24.38 -0.65 0.80
CA GLN A 18 -24.17 0.78 0.95
C GLN A 18 -24.97 1.33 2.12
N ALA A 19 -24.41 2.35 2.76
CA ALA A 19 -25.11 3.28 3.61
C ALA A 19 -24.95 4.69 3.01
N THR A 20 -25.97 5.54 3.15
CA THR A 20 -25.97 6.87 2.53
C THR A 20 -26.05 7.98 3.56
N ASP A 21 -25.49 9.13 3.22
CA ASP A 21 -25.50 10.35 4.03
C ASP A 21 -25.02 10.12 5.47
N ILE A 22 -23.94 9.35 5.61
CA ILE A 22 -23.38 8.98 6.91
C ILE A 22 -22.46 10.07 7.40
N ALA A 23 -22.71 10.56 8.61
CA ALA A 23 -21.76 11.40 9.33
C ALA A 23 -20.57 10.55 9.78
N VAL A 24 -19.37 10.97 9.38
CA VAL A 24 -18.10 10.31 9.69
C VAL A 24 -17.23 11.30 10.46
N SER A 25 -16.66 10.83 11.58
CA SER A 25 -15.71 11.59 12.39
C SER A 25 -14.37 10.85 12.44
N VAL A 26 -13.29 11.53 12.10
CA VAL A 26 -11.90 11.03 12.18
C VAL A 26 -11.11 12.01 13.02
N GLY A 27 -10.92 11.69 14.30
CA GLY A 27 -10.42 12.66 15.27
C GLY A 27 -11.30 13.93 15.30
N PRO A 28 -10.74 15.13 15.13
CA PRO A 28 -11.52 16.38 15.10
C PRO A 28 -12.14 16.69 13.73
N PHE A 29 -11.90 15.86 12.71
CA PHE A 29 -12.39 16.10 11.36
C PHE A 29 -13.73 15.40 11.15
N GLU A 30 -14.76 16.16 10.77
CA GLU A 30 -16.11 15.65 10.53
C GLU A 30 -16.55 15.94 9.09
N PHE A 31 -17.21 14.98 8.47
CA PHE A 31 -17.79 15.13 7.14
C PHE A 31 -18.98 14.19 6.95
N VAL A 32 -19.79 14.46 5.93
CA VAL A 32 -20.86 13.54 5.49
C VAL A 32 -20.35 12.80 4.27
N GLU A 33 -20.36 11.47 4.33
CA GLU A 33 -20.09 10.60 3.17
C GLU A 33 -21.43 10.23 2.51
N PRO A 34 -21.69 10.69 1.28
CA PRO A 34 -22.96 10.43 0.60
C PRO A 34 -23.19 8.94 0.34
N VAL A 35 -22.12 8.17 0.10
CA VAL A 35 -22.17 6.72 -0.10
C VAL A 35 -20.97 6.09 0.59
N LEU A 36 -21.24 5.32 1.63
CA LEU A 36 -20.27 4.49 2.33
C LEU A 36 -20.47 3.03 1.92
N VAL A 37 -19.41 2.37 1.47
CA VAL A 37 -19.42 0.91 1.24
C VAL A 37 -19.30 0.21 2.60
N VAL A 38 -20.28 -0.61 2.92
CA VAL A 38 -20.31 -1.43 4.13
C VAL A 38 -19.77 -2.81 3.78
N LEU A 39 -18.62 -3.13 4.35
CA LEU A 39 -18.00 -4.44 4.24
C LEU A 39 -18.64 -5.42 5.21
N PRO A 40 -18.80 -6.69 4.83
CA PRO A 40 -19.39 -7.67 5.72
C PRO A 40 -18.36 -8.14 6.77
N GLU A 41 -18.83 -8.57 7.95
CA GLU A 41 -17.97 -8.91 9.10
C GLU A 41 -16.99 -10.06 8.78
N GLU A 42 -17.39 -11.01 7.93
CA GLU A 42 -16.56 -12.14 7.51
C GLU A 42 -15.27 -11.74 6.77
N THR A 43 -15.14 -10.48 6.34
CA THR A 43 -13.86 -9.95 5.84
C THR A 43 -12.78 -9.97 6.91
N GLY A 44 -13.16 -9.98 8.19
CA GLY A 44 -12.25 -9.93 9.33
C GLY A 44 -11.42 -8.65 9.37
N LEU A 45 -11.79 -7.59 8.64
CA LEU A 45 -11.01 -6.35 8.53
C LEU A 45 -10.76 -5.73 9.91
N GLY A 46 -11.78 -5.75 10.78
CA GLY A 46 -11.70 -5.21 12.13
C GLY A 46 -10.58 -5.81 12.97
N ASP A 47 -10.18 -7.06 12.70
CA ASP A 47 -9.24 -7.81 13.54
C ASP A 47 -7.80 -7.84 12.98
N ARG A 48 -7.51 -7.10 11.90
CA ARG A 48 -6.22 -7.18 11.17
C ARG A 48 -5.07 -6.38 11.76
N GLY A 49 -5.29 -5.64 12.84
CA GLY A 49 -4.27 -4.79 13.47
C GLY A 49 -4.34 -4.83 14.98
N ASP A 50 -3.38 -4.14 15.63
CA ASP A 50 -3.33 -4.01 17.09
C ASP A 50 -4.53 -3.25 17.67
N GLN A 51 -5.24 -2.51 16.82
CA GLN A 51 -6.47 -1.81 17.14
C GLN A 51 -7.55 -2.18 16.13
N PRO A 52 -8.83 -2.19 16.55
CA PRO A 52 -9.93 -2.45 15.64
C PRO A 52 -9.93 -1.49 14.45
N ILE A 53 -9.97 -2.04 13.24
CA ILE A 53 -10.13 -1.24 12.02
C ILE A 53 -11.63 -1.04 11.76
N GLU A 54 -12.12 0.16 12.08
CA GLU A 54 -13.54 0.53 11.90
C GLU A 54 -13.90 0.91 10.45
N GLY A 55 -12.90 1.17 9.60
CA GLY A 55 -13.13 1.52 8.21
C GLY A 55 -11.85 1.88 7.45
N ILE A 56 -12.03 2.13 6.15
CA ILE A 56 -10.95 2.54 5.24
C ILE A 56 -11.28 3.92 4.69
N LEU A 57 -10.37 4.87 4.88
CA LEU A 57 -10.48 6.20 4.27
C LEU A 57 -9.85 6.15 2.88
N GLY A 58 -10.69 6.31 1.86
CA GLY A 58 -10.30 6.14 0.47
C GLY A 58 -10.27 7.44 -0.35
N ALA A 59 -10.35 7.27 -1.67
CA ALA A 59 -10.22 8.35 -2.63
C ALA A 59 -11.30 9.44 -2.50
N THR A 60 -12.48 9.15 -1.96
CA THR A 60 -13.53 10.17 -1.73
C THR A 60 -13.00 11.30 -0.83
N LEU A 61 -12.25 10.97 0.22
CA LEU A 61 -11.62 11.94 1.11
C LEU A 61 -10.42 12.61 0.44
N ILE A 62 -9.51 11.81 -0.13
CA ILE A 62 -8.21 12.27 -0.68
C ILE A 62 -8.39 13.19 -1.90
N LYS A 63 -9.46 13.03 -2.69
CA LYS A 63 -9.75 13.95 -3.80
C LYS A 63 -10.09 15.37 -3.37
N ARG A 64 -10.56 15.54 -2.13
CA ARG A 64 -11.03 16.82 -1.59
C ARG A 64 -10.00 17.48 -0.67
N HIS A 65 -9.02 16.72 -0.20
CA HIS A 65 -8.06 17.15 0.82
C HIS A 65 -6.67 16.60 0.52
N LEU A 66 -5.65 17.32 0.98
CA LEU A 66 -4.33 16.75 1.11
C LEU A 66 -4.31 15.87 2.35
N ILE A 67 -3.89 14.62 2.17
CA ILE A 67 -3.70 13.68 3.27
C ILE A 67 -2.22 13.48 3.47
N THR A 68 -1.72 13.88 4.64
CA THR A 68 -0.32 13.71 5.02
C THR A 68 -0.21 12.66 6.11
N VAL A 69 0.58 11.61 5.87
CA VAL A 69 0.92 10.58 6.84
C VAL A 69 2.38 10.74 7.23
N ASP A 70 2.66 11.03 8.49
CA ASP A 70 4.01 11.01 9.05
C ASP A 70 4.25 9.67 9.75
N TYR A 71 4.94 8.76 9.06
CA TYR A 71 5.26 7.43 9.55
C TYR A 71 6.30 7.44 10.69
N GLY A 72 7.04 8.53 10.90
CA GLY A 72 7.96 8.65 12.02
C GLY A 72 7.26 9.09 13.31
N SER A 73 6.28 10.00 13.22
CA SER A 73 5.52 10.45 14.39
C SER A 73 4.22 9.68 14.62
N GLY A 74 3.74 8.90 13.64
CA GLY A 74 2.48 8.17 13.71
C GLY A 74 1.27 9.11 13.60
N THR A 75 1.38 10.19 12.82
CA THR A 75 0.32 11.20 12.70
C THR A 75 -0.27 11.25 11.30
N LEU A 76 -1.56 11.55 11.23
CA LEU A 76 -2.29 11.80 9.99
C LEU A 76 -2.85 13.23 10.04
N THR A 77 -2.62 13.99 8.97
CA THR A 77 -3.13 15.35 8.81
C THR A 77 -4.03 15.42 7.59
N ILE A 78 -5.20 16.04 7.76
CA ILE A 78 -6.15 16.33 6.70
C ILE A 78 -6.14 17.85 6.51
N ALA A 79 -5.64 18.31 5.37
CA ALA A 79 -5.48 19.74 5.09
C ALA A 79 -6.18 20.14 3.79
N ARG A 80 -6.55 21.42 3.68
CA ARG A 80 -7.01 21.96 2.40
C ARG A 80 -5.81 22.26 1.51
N PRO A 81 -5.92 22.11 0.18
CA PRO A 81 -4.83 22.39 -0.75
C PRO A 81 -4.19 23.77 -0.58
N GLU A 82 -4.98 24.79 -0.26
CA GLU A 82 -4.53 26.19 -0.17
C GLU A 82 -3.66 26.46 1.06
N SER A 83 -3.73 25.60 2.08
CA SER A 83 -2.95 25.72 3.31
C SER A 83 -1.63 24.95 3.30
N TYR A 84 -1.30 24.28 2.20
CA TYR A 84 -0.15 23.39 2.15
C TYR A 84 1.14 24.10 1.78
N GLU A 85 2.15 23.89 2.61
CA GLU A 85 3.52 24.34 2.37
C GLU A 85 4.39 23.14 2.00
N MET A 86 5.03 23.22 0.82
CA MET A 86 5.94 22.18 0.35
C MET A 86 7.19 22.13 1.25
N PRO A 87 7.58 20.97 1.79
CA PRO A 87 8.84 20.84 2.52
C PRO A 87 10.04 21.15 1.62
N GLU A 88 11.06 21.83 2.15
CA GLU A 88 12.25 22.23 1.37
C GLU A 88 12.99 21.05 0.74
N LYS A 89 13.00 19.89 1.42
CA LYS A 89 13.65 18.65 0.98
C LYS A 89 12.60 17.57 0.75
N ALA A 90 11.75 17.80 -0.25
CA ALA A 90 10.75 16.84 -0.67
C ALA A 90 11.07 16.27 -2.05
N THR A 91 10.79 14.99 -2.21
CA THR A 91 10.75 14.29 -3.50
C THR A 91 9.30 14.24 -3.97
N VAL A 92 9.06 14.74 -5.19
CA VAL A 92 7.75 14.66 -5.83
C VAL A 92 7.73 13.47 -6.78
N ILE A 93 6.80 12.55 -6.56
CA ILE A 93 6.60 11.38 -7.41
C ILE A 93 5.26 11.57 -8.14
N PRO A 94 5.26 11.65 -9.49
CA PRO A 94 4.02 11.77 -10.24
C PRO A 94 3.21 10.48 -10.16
N ILE A 95 1.89 10.62 -10.04
CA ILE A 95 0.96 9.49 -10.04
C ILE A 95 -0.09 9.67 -11.13
N ARG A 96 -0.75 8.57 -11.49
CA ARG A 96 -1.96 8.53 -12.32
C ARG A 96 -3.10 8.00 -11.45
N LEU A 97 -4.33 8.23 -11.90
CA LEU A 97 -5.53 7.72 -11.25
C LEU A 97 -6.33 6.94 -12.29
N ALA A 98 -6.65 5.67 -12.00
CA ALA A 98 -7.55 4.85 -12.80
C ALA A 98 -8.66 4.35 -11.88
N HIS A 99 -9.91 4.74 -12.16
CA HIS A 99 -11.04 4.47 -11.25
C HIS A 99 -10.74 4.89 -9.79
N ASP A 100 -10.04 6.01 -9.63
CA ASP A 100 -9.61 6.58 -8.35
C ASP A 100 -8.52 5.83 -7.60
N PHE A 101 -8.02 4.73 -8.16
CA PHE A 101 -6.84 4.05 -7.65
C PHE A 101 -5.58 4.80 -8.09
N PRO A 102 -4.72 5.24 -7.16
CA PRO A 102 -3.45 5.88 -7.47
C PRO A 102 -2.40 4.87 -7.93
N TYR A 103 -1.69 5.17 -9.01
CA TYR A 103 -0.61 4.30 -9.46
C TYR A 103 0.50 5.09 -10.14
N PHE A 104 1.66 4.47 -10.26
CA PHE A 104 2.79 5.00 -11.04
C PHE A 104 3.51 3.87 -11.75
N GLU A 105 4.23 4.21 -12.81
CA GLU A 105 5.12 3.26 -13.48
C GLU A 105 6.32 2.97 -12.59
N GLY A 106 6.79 1.74 -12.62
CA GLY A 106 7.94 1.30 -11.86
C GLY A 106 8.70 0.16 -12.52
N GLU A 107 9.89 -0.07 -12.01
CA GLU A 107 10.74 -1.20 -12.35
C GLU A 107 11.35 -1.77 -11.07
N VAL A 108 11.28 -3.09 -10.93
CA VAL A 108 12.00 -3.84 -9.90
C VAL A 108 12.91 -4.87 -10.54
N VAL A 109 14.11 -5.03 -9.98
CA VAL A 109 15.04 -6.09 -10.35
C VAL A 109 15.23 -6.97 -9.11
N PRO A 110 14.63 -8.16 -9.04
CA PRO A 110 14.86 -9.08 -7.93
C PRO A 110 16.30 -9.62 -7.98
N SER A 111 16.81 -10.07 -6.84
CA SER A 111 17.95 -10.97 -6.77
C SER A 111 17.43 -12.40 -6.71
N LEU A 112 18.04 -13.30 -7.47
CA LEU A 112 17.84 -14.74 -7.43
C LEU A 112 19.22 -15.42 -7.40
N MET A 113 19.45 -16.31 -6.42
CA MET A 113 20.71 -17.01 -6.21
C MET A 113 21.92 -16.05 -6.14
N GLY A 114 21.76 -14.92 -5.46
CA GLY A 114 22.77 -13.87 -5.37
C GLY A 114 23.08 -13.14 -6.68
N LYS A 115 22.22 -13.22 -7.71
CA LYS A 115 22.41 -12.54 -9.01
C LYS A 115 21.17 -11.74 -9.40
N PRO A 116 21.30 -10.68 -10.20
CA PRO A 116 20.14 -10.00 -10.77
C PRO A 116 19.26 -10.97 -11.58
N GLY A 117 17.97 -11.00 -11.24
CA GLY A 117 16.93 -11.76 -11.94
C GLY A 117 16.30 -10.96 -13.07
N THR A 118 15.16 -11.44 -13.57
CA THR A 118 14.39 -10.78 -14.64
C THR A 118 13.79 -9.47 -14.14
N PRO A 119 14.07 -8.31 -14.78
CA PRO A 119 13.41 -7.05 -14.44
C PRO A 119 11.91 -7.12 -14.69
N VAL A 120 11.12 -6.65 -13.74
CA VAL A 120 9.66 -6.52 -13.85
C VAL A 120 9.32 -5.04 -14.00
N ARG A 121 8.63 -4.69 -15.08
CA ARG A 121 8.25 -3.32 -15.43
C ARG A 121 6.75 -3.23 -15.59
N GLY A 122 6.13 -2.23 -14.95
CA GLY A 122 4.70 -2.00 -15.13
C GLY A 122 4.16 -0.93 -14.20
N ASN A 123 2.85 -0.95 -14.02
CA ASN A 123 2.16 -0.05 -13.11
C ASN A 123 2.08 -0.67 -11.72
N TYR A 124 2.36 0.14 -10.71
CA TYR A 124 2.24 -0.21 -9.30
C TYR A 124 1.16 0.62 -8.65
N LEU A 125 0.19 -0.04 -8.02
CA LEU A 125 -0.80 0.61 -7.16
C LEU A 125 -0.09 1.22 -5.94
N LEU A 126 -0.41 2.46 -5.57
CA LEU A 126 -0.03 3.00 -4.27
C LEU A 126 -1.11 2.64 -3.24
N ASP A 127 -0.78 1.75 -2.30
CA ASP A 127 -1.72 1.22 -1.31
C ASP A 127 -1.20 1.46 0.11
N LEU A 128 -1.43 2.65 0.66
CA LEU A 128 -1.01 2.97 2.02
C LEU A 128 -1.76 2.17 3.10
N GLY A 129 -2.83 1.46 2.74
CA GLY A 129 -3.54 0.53 3.63
C GLY A 129 -2.84 -0.82 3.77
N ALA A 130 -1.90 -1.13 2.89
CA ALA A 130 -1.07 -2.32 2.99
C ALA A 130 0.14 -2.09 3.90
N ASN A 131 0.42 -3.07 4.76
CA ASN A 131 1.53 -3.04 5.74
C ASN A 131 2.86 -3.55 5.19
N HIS A 132 2.91 -3.91 3.91
CA HIS A 132 4.10 -4.42 3.25
C HIS A 132 4.86 -3.27 2.54
N GLY A 133 6.00 -3.58 1.93
CA GLY A 133 6.81 -2.63 1.15
C GLY A 133 6.39 -2.68 -0.31
N VAL A 134 7.35 -2.86 -1.22
CA VAL A 134 7.05 -3.15 -2.63
C VAL A 134 6.73 -4.63 -2.81
N LEU A 135 5.59 -4.92 -3.42
CA LEU A 135 5.12 -6.27 -3.68
C LEU A 135 4.76 -6.48 -5.15
N LEU A 136 5.06 -7.66 -5.68
CA LEU A 136 4.57 -8.15 -6.98
C LEU A 136 3.33 -9.03 -6.81
N ASP A 137 2.37 -8.84 -7.71
CA ASP A 137 1.23 -9.74 -7.84
C ASP A 137 1.72 -11.12 -8.35
N HIS A 138 0.92 -12.16 -8.13
CA HIS A 138 1.28 -13.55 -8.45
C HIS A 138 1.73 -13.75 -9.90
N GLY A 139 0.99 -13.21 -10.88
CA GLY A 139 1.32 -13.37 -12.31
C GLY A 139 2.69 -12.81 -12.67
N PRO A 140 2.95 -11.51 -12.42
CA PRO A 140 4.27 -10.90 -12.58
C PRO A 140 5.40 -11.62 -11.83
N ALA A 141 5.14 -12.11 -10.61
CA ALA A 141 6.11 -12.89 -9.85
C ALA A 141 6.43 -14.24 -10.52
N GLN A 142 5.41 -14.91 -11.07
CA GLN A 142 5.57 -16.13 -11.85
C GLN A 142 6.38 -15.90 -13.13
N GLU A 143 6.06 -14.84 -13.87
CA GLU A 143 6.77 -14.46 -15.10
C GLU A 143 8.24 -14.11 -14.85
N ALA A 144 8.54 -13.51 -13.70
CA ALA A 144 9.89 -13.23 -13.25
C ALA A 144 10.64 -14.46 -12.74
N GLY A 145 9.97 -15.61 -12.65
CA GLY A 145 10.55 -16.87 -12.15
C GLY A 145 10.82 -16.85 -10.66
N LEU A 146 9.99 -16.16 -9.87
CA LEU A 146 10.14 -16.09 -8.40
C LEU A 146 9.46 -17.25 -7.67
N LEU A 147 8.47 -17.89 -8.30
CA LEU A 147 7.69 -18.97 -7.70
C LEU A 147 8.36 -20.33 -7.85
N ASP A 148 8.18 -21.20 -6.85
CA ASP A 148 8.68 -22.58 -6.82
C ASP A 148 10.21 -22.69 -7.01
N VAL A 149 10.96 -21.70 -6.52
CA VAL A 149 12.42 -21.65 -6.56
C VAL A 149 13.02 -22.03 -5.20
N ASP A 150 14.03 -22.91 -5.21
CA ASP A 150 14.82 -23.26 -4.02
C ASP A 150 15.97 -22.26 -3.80
N ASP A 151 15.62 -21.01 -3.49
CA ASP A 151 16.57 -19.92 -3.25
C ASP A 151 16.76 -19.67 -1.75
N PRO A 152 17.97 -19.81 -1.18
CA PRO A 152 18.20 -19.56 0.24
C PRO A 152 17.98 -18.10 0.68
N ASP A 153 17.98 -17.15 -0.27
CA ASP A 153 17.72 -15.74 0.01
C ASP A 153 16.22 -15.39 0.00
N GLN A 154 15.38 -16.29 -0.55
CA GLN A 154 13.95 -16.18 -0.46
C GLN A 154 13.45 -16.58 0.93
N LYS A 155 12.51 -15.80 1.48
CA LYS A 155 11.97 -16.01 2.82
C LYS A 155 10.48 -15.80 2.81
N THR A 156 9.75 -16.62 3.57
CA THR A 156 8.38 -16.30 3.97
C THR A 156 8.39 -14.95 4.67
N TRP A 157 7.70 -13.97 4.07
CA TRP A 157 7.54 -12.66 4.68
C TRP A 157 6.41 -12.68 5.70
N GLY A 158 5.31 -13.35 5.38
CA GLY A 158 4.18 -13.49 6.30
C GLY A 158 2.93 -14.06 5.64
N ILE A 159 1.84 -14.03 6.40
CA ILE A 159 0.48 -14.35 5.95
C ILE A 159 -0.32 -13.04 5.99
N GLY A 160 -1.08 -12.78 4.93
CA GLY A 160 -1.97 -11.62 4.85
C GLY A 160 -3.23 -11.94 4.05
N ALA A 161 -4.13 -10.97 3.92
CA ALA A 161 -5.38 -11.16 3.19
C ALA A 161 -5.77 -9.89 2.43
N GLY A 162 -6.42 -10.07 1.28
CA GLY A 162 -7.10 -8.99 0.59
C GLY A 162 -8.38 -8.59 1.33
N VAL A 163 -9.18 -7.69 0.76
CA VAL A 163 -10.45 -7.28 1.40
C VAL A 163 -11.41 -8.45 1.65
N ASP A 164 -11.29 -9.53 0.86
CA ASP A 164 -12.10 -10.76 0.95
C ASP A 164 -11.82 -11.62 2.18
N GLY A 165 -10.74 -11.37 2.92
CA GLY A 165 -10.38 -12.14 4.12
C GLY A 165 -9.65 -13.44 3.84
N THR A 166 -9.42 -13.81 2.58
CA THR A 166 -8.75 -15.07 2.23
C THR A 166 -7.27 -15.01 2.62
N PRO A 167 -6.79 -15.84 3.57
CA PRO A 167 -5.39 -15.84 3.98
C PRO A 167 -4.48 -16.36 2.86
N ARG A 168 -3.34 -15.69 2.66
CA ARG A 168 -2.36 -16.04 1.64
C ARG A 168 -0.96 -15.84 2.15
N THR A 169 -0.06 -16.70 1.69
CA THR A 169 1.36 -16.60 1.97
C THR A 169 2.00 -15.62 1.02
N PHE A 170 2.83 -14.75 1.59
CA PHE A 170 3.66 -13.82 0.86
C PHE A 170 5.12 -14.19 1.11
N MET A 171 5.90 -14.20 0.04
CA MET A 171 7.33 -14.43 0.09
C MET A 171 8.07 -13.12 -0.17
N SER A 172 9.36 -13.11 0.14
CA SER A 172 10.25 -11.99 -0.16
C SER A 172 11.58 -12.49 -0.70
N THR A 173 12.17 -11.73 -1.61
CA THR A 173 13.53 -11.92 -2.12
C THR A 173 14.31 -10.61 -2.00
N PRO A 174 15.65 -10.59 -1.92
CA PRO A 174 16.40 -9.33 -1.99
C PRO A 174 16.11 -8.62 -3.32
N ALA A 175 16.10 -7.29 -3.30
CA ALA A 175 15.98 -6.48 -4.50
C ALA A 175 17.36 -5.91 -4.86
N VAL A 176 17.74 -5.97 -6.14
CA VAL A 176 18.92 -5.29 -6.66
C VAL A 176 18.63 -3.81 -6.85
N SER A 177 17.42 -3.48 -7.33
CA SER A 177 16.98 -2.11 -7.51
C SER A 177 15.47 -2.04 -7.54
N ILE A 178 14.91 -0.97 -6.97
CA ILE A 178 13.49 -0.63 -7.08
C ILE A 178 13.37 0.84 -7.43
N THR A 179 12.69 1.13 -8.56
CA THR A 179 12.43 2.49 -9.03
C THR A 179 10.95 2.68 -9.27
N MET A 180 10.38 3.74 -8.71
CA MET A 180 8.96 4.04 -8.76
C MET A 180 8.73 5.50 -9.14
N GLY A 181 7.95 5.73 -10.19
CA GLY A 181 7.71 7.07 -10.74
C GLY A 181 8.99 7.83 -11.07
N GLY A 182 10.06 7.12 -11.45
CA GLY A 182 11.39 7.68 -11.73
C GLY A 182 12.29 7.92 -10.51
N VAL A 183 11.87 7.51 -9.31
CA VAL A 183 12.62 7.68 -8.06
C VAL A 183 13.08 6.34 -7.51
N ALA A 184 14.34 6.26 -7.08
CA ALA A 184 14.88 5.08 -6.41
C ALA A 184 14.29 4.92 -5.00
N PHE A 185 13.72 3.75 -4.73
CA PHE A 185 13.22 3.36 -3.42
C PHE A 185 14.32 2.69 -2.59
N GLN A 186 14.20 2.75 -1.27
CA GLN A 186 15.22 2.24 -0.33
C GLN A 186 14.90 0.82 0.15
N ASP A 187 13.78 0.24 -0.27
CA ASP A 187 13.42 -1.14 0.03
C ASP A 187 14.52 -2.11 -0.43
N GLU A 188 15.08 -2.87 0.50
CA GLU A 188 16.13 -3.86 0.22
C GLU A 188 15.57 -5.22 -0.22
N ARG A 189 14.25 -5.41 -0.03
CA ARG A 189 13.55 -6.66 -0.35
C ARG A 189 12.29 -6.36 -1.15
N LEU A 190 12.05 -7.23 -2.12
CA LEU A 190 10.83 -7.28 -2.92
C LEU A 190 9.94 -8.40 -2.36
N GLN A 191 8.69 -8.10 -2.05
CA GLN A 191 7.70 -9.11 -1.69
C GLN A 191 6.96 -9.61 -2.94
N PHE A 192 6.33 -10.78 -2.85
CA PHE A 192 5.49 -11.29 -3.91
C PHE A 192 4.42 -12.25 -3.40
N GLU A 193 3.28 -12.27 -4.10
CA GLU A 193 2.18 -13.20 -3.84
C GLU A 193 2.51 -14.61 -4.36
N THR A 194 2.22 -15.62 -3.53
CA THR A 194 2.38 -17.04 -3.90
C THR A 194 1.11 -17.67 -4.47
N ALA A 195 -0.01 -16.95 -4.46
CA ALA A 195 -1.28 -17.43 -4.98
C ALA A 195 -2.01 -16.31 -5.75
N PRO A 196 -2.80 -16.64 -6.78
CA PRO A 196 -3.55 -15.64 -7.54
C PRO A 196 -4.50 -14.80 -6.66
N GLY A 197 -4.68 -13.55 -7.06
CA GLY A 197 -5.65 -12.61 -6.51
C GLY A 197 -6.25 -11.72 -7.60
N PHE A 198 -7.15 -10.83 -7.21
CA PHE A 198 -7.57 -9.72 -8.07
C PHE A 198 -6.81 -8.45 -7.70
N GLY A 199 -6.77 -7.52 -8.64
CA GLY A 199 -6.31 -6.15 -8.42
C GLY A 199 -7.33 -5.16 -8.97
N PRO A 200 -7.16 -3.85 -8.70
CA PRO A 200 -7.96 -2.83 -9.38
C PRO A 200 -7.74 -2.91 -10.90
N PRO A 201 -8.71 -2.44 -11.71
CA PRO A 201 -8.64 -2.49 -13.17
C PRO A 201 -7.66 -1.45 -13.73
N ILE A 202 -6.37 -1.65 -13.45
CA ILE A 202 -5.25 -0.83 -13.92
C ILE A 202 -4.53 -1.64 -15.00
N GLU A 203 -4.40 -1.06 -16.19
CA GLU A 203 -3.68 -1.69 -17.30
C GLU A 203 -2.24 -1.98 -16.88
N ASN A 204 -1.72 -3.16 -17.22
CA ASN A 204 -0.35 -3.57 -16.89
C ASN A 204 0.01 -3.38 -15.40
N LEU A 205 -0.96 -3.65 -14.50
CA LEU A 205 -0.69 -3.70 -13.06
C LEU A 205 0.22 -4.90 -12.78
N VAL A 206 1.34 -4.63 -12.12
CA VAL A 206 2.32 -5.68 -11.77
C VAL A 206 2.45 -5.90 -10.26
N GLY A 207 1.85 -5.03 -9.45
CA GLY A 207 1.96 -5.09 -8.01
C GLY A 207 1.50 -3.81 -7.33
N ASN A 208 1.86 -3.68 -6.05
CA ASN A 208 1.54 -2.52 -5.24
C ASN A 208 2.73 -2.07 -4.36
N VAL A 209 2.67 -0.83 -3.91
CA VAL A 209 3.60 -0.20 -2.98
C VAL A 209 2.84 0.14 -1.71
N GLY A 210 3.20 -0.56 -0.63
CA GLY A 210 2.59 -0.41 0.68
C GLY A 210 3.22 0.66 1.56
N GLY A 211 2.65 0.85 2.74
CA GLY A 211 3.11 1.84 3.71
C GLY A 211 4.53 1.60 4.24
N ALA A 212 5.03 0.35 4.24
CA ALA A 212 6.36 0.05 4.80
C ALA A 212 7.50 0.66 3.98
N SER A 213 7.30 0.90 2.68
CA SER A 213 8.27 1.61 1.82
C SER A 213 8.49 3.07 2.24
N PHE A 214 7.61 3.62 3.08
CA PHE A 214 7.66 5.00 3.56
C PHE A 214 8.01 5.11 5.05
N ARG A 215 8.54 4.04 5.68
CA ARG A 215 8.95 4.08 7.09
C ARG A 215 9.93 5.23 7.35
N GLY A 216 9.65 6.01 8.39
CA GLY A 216 10.45 7.18 8.76
C GLY A 216 10.31 8.37 7.81
N LYS A 217 9.36 8.34 6.86
CA LYS A 217 9.05 9.43 5.94
C LYS A 217 7.73 10.12 6.31
N VAL A 218 7.55 11.29 5.73
CA VAL A 218 6.26 11.98 5.62
C VAL A 218 5.80 11.85 4.18
N VAL A 219 4.58 11.35 3.98
CA VAL A 219 3.97 11.15 2.66
C VAL A 219 2.73 12.01 2.58
N THR A 220 2.68 12.94 1.62
CA THR A 220 1.47 13.72 1.30
C THR A 220 0.87 13.24 -0.02
N LEU A 221 -0.40 12.86 0.03
CA LEU A 221 -1.22 12.51 -1.13
C LEU A 221 -1.88 13.77 -1.69
N ASP A 222 -1.55 14.12 -2.94
CA ASP A 222 -2.09 15.27 -3.65
C ASP A 222 -2.71 14.83 -4.97
N TYR A 223 -3.91 14.24 -4.88
CA TYR A 223 -4.63 13.69 -6.04
C TYR A 223 -5.05 14.78 -7.02
N ALA A 224 -5.37 15.98 -6.53
CA ALA A 224 -5.74 17.12 -7.36
C ALA A 224 -4.61 17.49 -8.33
N ASN A 225 -3.35 17.43 -7.86
CA ASN A 225 -2.17 17.67 -8.70
C ASN A 225 -1.49 16.39 -9.20
N ARG A 226 -2.13 15.22 -9.02
CA ARG A 226 -1.64 13.91 -9.50
C ARG A 226 -0.20 13.63 -9.08
N ARG A 227 0.10 13.82 -7.79
CA ARG A 227 1.42 13.55 -7.23
C ARG A 227 1.34 13.02 -5.80
N ILE A 228 2.40 12.37 -5.37
CA ILE A 228 2.73 12.21 -3.96
C ILE A 228 4.00 12.98 -3.66
N ILE A 229 4.10 13.47 -2.43
CA ILE A 229 5.22 14.27 -1.95
C ILE A 229 5.80 13.52 -0.75
N VAL A 230 7.08 13.18 -0.83
CA VAL A 230 7.78 12.39 0.19
C VAL A 230 8.92 13.22 0.76
N SER A 231 8.97 13.38 2.08
CA SER A 231 10.10 13.99 2.78
C SER A 231 10.52 13.15 3.98
N GLU A 232 11.67 13.46 4.57
CA GLU A 232 12.07 12.83 5.84
C GLU A 232 11.12 13.21 6.98
N SER A 233 10.84 12.27 7.89
CA SER A 233 10.19 12.60 9.15
C SER A 233 11.20 13.28 10.09
N PRO A 234 10.88 14.44 10.68
CA PRO A 234 11.74 15.10 11.66
C PRO A 234 12.09 14.18 12.84
N LYS A 235 11.16 13.33 13.28
CA LYS A 235 11.35 12.42 14.42
C LYS A 235 12.21 11.20 14.05
N ALA A 236 12.10 10.69 12.82
CA ALA A 236 12.98 9.61 12.37
C ALA A 236 14.46 10.04 12.35
N SER A 237 14.73 11.33 12.12
CA SER A 237 16.09 11.88 12.16
C SER A 237 16.68 11.99 13.58
N SER A 238 15.85 12.02 14.63
CA SER A 238 16.32 12.06 16.02
C SER A 238 16.55 10.68 16.64
N ASP A 239 15.85 9.65 16.13
CA ASP A 239 15.83 8.30 16.72
C ASP A 239 16.74 7.30 15.97
N ALA A 240 17.79 7.78 15.28
CA ALA A 240 18.75 6.95 14.52
C ALA A 240 19.68 6.06 15.39
N THR A 241 19.17 5.55 16.51
CA THR A 241 19.65 4.32 17.17
C THR A 241 18.57 3.24 16.99
N SER A 242 18.81 2.35 16.03
CA SER A 242 17.90 1.29 15.57
C SER A 242 17.30 0.44 16.70
N PRO A 243 16.00 0.11 16.66
CA PRO A 243 15.48 -1.09 17.29
C PRO A 243 15.40 -2.24 16.27
N GLU A 244 15.87 -3.42 16.68
CA GLU A 244 15.68 -4.70 15.98
C GLU A 244 14.19 -4.98 15.76
N VAL A 245 13.84 -5.43 14.55
CA VAL A 245 12.50 -5.94 14.24
C VAL A 245 12.40 -7.33 14.86
N GLY A 246 11.63 -7.44 15.95
CA GLY A 246 11.25 -8.72 16.53
C GLY A 246 10.37 -9.51 15.56
N ALA A 247 10.79 -10.74 15.24
CA ALA A 247 9.93 -11.70 14.58
C ALA A 247 8.71 -12.00 15.47
N PRO A 248 7.51 -12.21 14.91
CA PRO A 248 6.37 -12.65 15.70
C PRO A 248 6.68 -14.03 16.30
N THR A 249 6.52 -14.12 17.61
CA THR A 249 6.57 -15.39 18.35
C THR A 249 5.37 -16.24 17.94
N PRO A 250 5.54 -17.51 17.53
CA PRO A 250 4.41 -18.42 17.38
C PRO A 250 3.86 -18.78 18.76
N GLU A 251 2.54 -18.77 18.90
CA GLU A 251 1.83 -19.52 19.97
C GLU A 251 1.95 -21.04 19.76
#